data_AF-A0A1S8CIG4-F1
#
_entry.id   AF-A0A1S8CIG4-F1
#
_cell.length_a   1.000
_cell.length_b   1.000
_cell.length_c   1.000
_cell.angle_alpha   90.00
_cell.angle_beta   90.00
_cell.angle_gamma   90.00
#
_symmetry.space_group_name_H-M   'P 1'
#
loop_
_entity.id
_entity.type
_entity.pdbx_description
1 polymer ?
#
loop_
_entity_poly.entity_id
_entity_poly.type
_entity_poly.pdbx_seq_one_letter_code
_entity_poly.pdbx_strand_id
1 'polypeptide(L)' 'MVHEGGYAEAYVPFCGLAVMEELSGIRTEVQDPLLGFIQQQQPREAFNQFQRAALDRLAREFDL' A
#
# COMPACT_ATOMS: atom_id res chain seq x y z
N MET A 1 -13.37 8.76 2.77
CA MET A 1 -12.42 7.89 3.50
C MET A 1 -12.66 8.10 4.98
N VAL A 2 -12.69 7.02 5.77
CA VAL A 2 -12.77 7.07 7.25
C VAL A 2 -11.50 6.41 7.77
N HIS A 3 -10.80 7.06 8.70
CA HIS A 3 -9.59 6.50 9.29
C HIS A 3 -9.96 5.43 10.31
N GLU A 4 -9.36 4.25 10.18
CA GLU A 4 -9.56 3.13 11.09
C GLU A 4 -8.37 3.01 12.05
N GLY A 5 -7.37 2.19 11.70
CA GLY A 5 -6.18 1.95 12.52
C GLY A 5 -4.88 2.44 11.89
N GLY A 6 -3.79 2.25 12.63
CA GLY A 6 -2.44 2.64 12.25
C GLY A 6 -1.57 2.75 13.49
N TYR A 7 -0.72 1.75 13.71
CA TYR A 7 -0.01 1.59 15.00
C TYR A 7 1.49 1.88 14.92
N ALA A 8 2.00 2.25 13.76
CA ALA A 8 3.39 2.64 13.57
C ALA A 8 3.52 4.16 13.63
N GLU A 9 3.75 4.71 14.84
CA GLU A 9 3.88 6.16 15.06
C GLU A 9 4.83 6.83 14.06
N ALA A 10 5.95 6.20 13.75
CA ALA A 10 6.97 6.73 12.85
C ALA A 10 6.60 6.67 11.36
N TYR A 11 5.64 5.84 10.93
CA TYR A 11 5.41 5.59 9.51
C TYR A 11 3.98 5.84 9.03
N VAL A 12 2.97 5.67 9.88
CA VAL A 12 1.57 6.00 9.58
C VAL A 12 1.38 7.43 9.06
N PRO A 13 2.11 8.46 9.54
CA PRO A 13 1.96 9.81 9.00
C PRO A 13 2.23 9.92 7.50
N PHE A 14 3.21 9.19 6.96
CA PHE A 14 3.54 9.22 5.53
C PHE A 14 2.48 8.49 4.70
N CYS A 15 1.99 7.34 5.17
CA CYS A 15 0.90 6.61 4.54
C CYS A 15 -0.39 7.45 4.49
N GLY A 16 -0.73 8.11 5.60
CA GLY A 16 -1.89 8.99 5.69
C GLY A 16 -1.77 10.21 4.78
N LEU A 17 -0.59 10.84 4.74
CA LEU A 17 -0.33 11.98 3.86
C LEU A 17 -0.52 11.59 2.39
N ALA A 18 0.02 10.45 1.96
CA ALA A 18 -0.12 9.99 0.58
C ALA A 18 -1.61 9.85 0.16
N VAL A 19 -2.47 9.34 1.05
CA VAL A 19 -3.92 9.26 0.79
C VAL A 19 -4.54 10.66 0.66
N MET A 20 -4.16 11.60 1.52
CA MET A 20 -4.71 12.95 1.49
C MET A 20 -4.24 13.76 0.27
N GLU A 21 -2.99 13.60 -0.15
CA GLU A 21 -2.45 14.20 -1.37
C GLU A 21 -3.22 13.72 -2.60
N GLU A 22 -3.49 12.42 -2.70
CA GLU A 22 -4.27 11.84 -3.80
C GLU A 22 -5.73 12.33 -3.79
N LEU A 23 -6.40 12.31 -2.63
CA LEU A 23 -7.79 12.75 -2.51
C LEU A 23 -7.98 14.24 -2.79
N SER A 24 -6.98 15.07 -2.44
CA SER A 24 -7.05 16.53 -2.64
C SER A 24 -6.49 16.99 -3.99
N GLY A 25 -5.72 16.14 -4.67
CA GLY A 25 -4.95 16.52 -5.87
C GLY A 25 -3.78 17.47 -5.57
N ILE A 26 -3.45 17.69 -4.31
CA ILE A 26 -2.36 18.58 -3.88
C ILE A 26 -1.17 17.71 -3.51
N ARG A 27 -0.05 17.87 -4.23
CA ARG A 27 1.22 17.25 -3.87
C ARG A 27 2.02 18.17 -2.96
N THR A 28 2.49 17.67 -1.82
CA THR A 28 3.39 18.37 -0.91
C THR A 28 4.86 18.02 -1.20
N GLU A 29 5.76 18.75 -0.55
CA GLU A 29 7.22 18.52 -0.65
C GLU A 29 7.72 17.37 0.25
N VAL A 30 6.83 16.75 1.04
CA VAL A 30 7.22 15.66 1.96
C VAL A 30 7.66 14.44 1.16
N GLN A 31 8.87 13.95 1.46
CA GLN A 31 9.40 12.71 0.93
C GLN A 31 9.32 11.62 2.00
N ASP A 32 8.82 10.45 1.62
CA ASP A 32 8.84 9.27 2.48
C ASP A 32 10.29 8.74 2.58
N PRO A 33 10.93 8.79 3.76
CA PRO A 33 12.32 8.38 3.93
C PRO A 33 12.51 6.85 3.95
N LEU A 34 11.45 6.07 4.17
CA LEU A 34 11.52 4.61 4.29
C LEU A 34 11.07 3.88 3.02
N LEU A 35 10.42 4.56 2.08
CA LEU A 35 9.89 3.95 0.85
C LEU A 35 10.94 3.10 0.12
N GLY A 36 12.12 3.66 -0.12
CA GLY A 36 13.19 2.95 -0.84
C GLY A 36 13.72 1.72 -0.11
N PHE A 37 13.67 1.72 1.22
CA PHE A 37 14.06 0.56 2.04
C PHE A 37 12.98 -0.53 2.02
N ILE A 38 11.71 -0.14 2.18
CA ILE A 38 10.57 -1.08 2.17
C ILE A 38 10.38 -1.74 0.80
N GLN A 39 10.69 -1.03 -0.29
CA GLN A 39 10.71 -1.60 -1.64
C GLN A 39 11.69 -2.78 -1.79
N GLN A 40 12.82 -2.75 -1.09
CA GLN A 40 13.81 -3.84 -1.12
C GLN A 40 13.36 -5.07 -0.31
N GLN A 41 12.35 -4.92 0.54
CA GLN A 41 11.81 -5.98 1.40
C GLN A 41 10.62 -6.71 0.77
N GLN A 42 10.20 -6.31 -0.44
CA GLN A 42 9.03 -6.89 -1.09
C GLN A 42 9.21 -8.40 -1.34
N PRO A 43 8.10 -9.16 -1.34
CA PRO A 43 8.09 -10.55 -1.77
C PRO A 43 8.87 -10.83 -3.05
N ARG A 44 9.60 -11.96 -3.05
CA ARG A 44 10.19 -12.50 -4.28
C ARG A 44 9.11 -13.03 -5.22
N GLU A 45 9.50 -13.17 -6.48
CA GLU A 45 8.58 -13.53 -7.57
C GLU A 45 7.73 -14.77 -7.31
N ALA A 46 8.30 -15.82 -6.73
CA ALA A 46 7.54 -17.04 -6.41
C ALA A 46 6.36 -16.78 -5.45
N PHE A 47 6.55 -15.91 -4.45
CA PHE A 47 5.47 -15.57 -3.53
C PHE A 47 4.44 -14.64 -4.17
N ASN A 48 4.89 -13.70 -5.02
CA ASN A 48 3.97 -12.86 -5.81
C ASN A 48 3.05 -13.69 -6.71
N GLN A 49 3.60 -14.68 -7.42
CA GLN A 49 2.81 -15.56 -8.28
C GLN A 49 1.78 -16.37 -7.48
N PHE A 50 2.19 -16.90 -6.33
CA PHE A 50 1.29 -17.64 -5.44
C PHE A 50 0.11 -16.76 -4.97
N GLN A 51 0.37 -15.55 -4.47
CA GLN A 51 -0.68 -14.64 -4.00
C GLN A 51 -1.58 -14.16 -5.15
N ARG A 52 -1.02 -13.88 -6.34
CA ARG A 52 -1.80 -13.52 -7.54
C ARG A 52 -2.76 -14.62 -7.95
N ALA A 53 -2.30 -15.86 -8.01
CA ALA A 53 -3.17 -16.99 -8.35
C ALA A 53 -4.32 -17.18 -7.33
N ALA A 54 -4.12 -16.82 -6.07
CA ALA A 54 -5.18 -16.82 -5.06
C ALA A 54 -6.19 -15.69 -5.29
N LEU A 55 -5.73 -14.48 -5.63
CA LEU A 55 -6.61 -13.36 -5.99
C LEU A 55 -7.41 -13.66 -7.26
N ASP A 56 -6.80 -14.23 -8.30
CA ASP A 56 -7.49 -14.61 -9.53
C ASP A 56 -8.58 -15.65 -9.28
N ARG A 57 -8.36 -16.55 -8.31
CA ARG A 57 -9.38 -17.51 -7.89
C ARG A 57 -10.55 -16.82 -7.21
N LEU A 58 -10.26 -15.90 -6.28
CA LEU A 58 -11.28 -15.13 -5.57
C LEU A 58 -12.11 -14.26 -6.53
N ALA A 59 -11.46 -13.64 -7.52
CA ALA A 59 -12.15 -12.86 -8.55
C ALA A 59 -13.14 -13.72 -9.34
N ARG A 60 -12.73 -14.92 -9.78
CA ARG A 60 -13.64 -15.89 -10.44
C ARG A 60 -14.79 -16.34 -9.53
N GLU A 61 -14.54 -16.54 -8.24
CA GLU A 61 -15.59 -16.90 -7.27
C GLU A 61 -16.62 -15.77 -7.07
N PHE A 62 -16.23 -14.52 -7.33
CA PHE A 62 -17.10 -13.35 -7.24
C PHE A 62 -17.61 -12.83 -8.59
N ASP A 63 -17.31 -13.52 -9.71
CA ASP A 63 -17.64 -13.09 -11.07
C ASP A 63 -17.15 -11.66 -11.41
N LEU A 64 -15.94 -11.30 -10.95
CA LEU A 64 -15.25 -10.02 -11.22
C LEU A 64 -14.17 -10.13 -12.30
#